data_AF-A0A349F9L6-F1
#
_entry.id   AF-A0A349F9L6-F1
#
_cell.length_a   1.000
_cell.length_b   1.000
_cell.length_c   1.000
_cell.angle_alpha   90.00
_cell.angle_beta   90.00
_cell.angle_gamma   90.00
#
_symmetry.space_group_name_H-M   'P 1'
#
loop_
_entity.id
_entity.type
_entity.pdbx_description
1 polymer ?
#
loop_
_entity_poly.entity_id
_entity_poly.type
_entity_poly.pdbx_seq_one_letter_code
_entity_poly.pdbx_strand_id
1 'polypeptide(L)'
;MSEIFANLMNGFGVALMPYHLLLVTVGGVLGTIVGMLPGLGPATGVAVLLPMTFAMGPTAALITMTGVYIGAMFGGSRSSILINTPGDGAALAATFDGYPMAQKGRAESALAISAIASLIGGMIAAVLMTLLAEP
;
A
#
# COMPACT_ATOMS: atom_id res chain seq x y z
N MET A 1 23.79 7.00 15.05
CA MET A 1 22.82 8.04 14.64
C MET A 1 23.24 8.76 13.35
N SER A 2 24.50 9.17 13.20
CA SER A 2 25.02 9.76 11.94
C SER A 2 24.87 8.84 10.72
N GLU A 3 25.14 7.55 10.87
CA GLU A 3 25.00 6.59 9.76
C GLU A 3 23.54 6.36 9.33
N ILE A 4 22.60 6.35 10.28
CA ILE A 4 21.16 6.26 9.98
C ILE A 4 20.74 7.44 9.08
N PHE A 5 21.19 8.64 9.42
CA PHE A 5 20.88 9.84 8.64
C PHE A 5 21.53 9.79 7.25
N ALA A 6 22.76 9.29 7.14
CA ALA A 6 23.44 9.12 5.86
C ALA A 6 22.73 8.10 4.94
N ASN A 7 22.33 6.95 5.50
CA ASN A 7 21.59 5.91 4.76
C ASN A 7 20.20 6.40 4.33
N LEU A 8 19.49 7.12 5.19
CA LEU A 8 18.20 7.73 4.85
C LEU A 8 18.35 8.74 3.71
N MET A 9 19.35 9.63 3.80
CA MET A 9 19.59 10.64 2.77
C MET A 9 19.95 10.00 1.41
N ASN A 10 20.73 8.92 1.43
CA ASN A 10 21.00 8.13 0.22
C ASN A 10 19.71 7.50 -0.34
N GLY A 11 18.93 6.83 0.52
CA GLY A 11 17.66 6.21 0.14
C GLY A 11 16.66 7.19 -0.47
N PHE A 12 16.49 8.37 0.13
CA PHE A 12 15.66 9.44 -0.43
C PHE A 12 16.21 9.95 -1.77
N GLY A 13 17.53 10.09 -1.91
CA GLY A 13 18.16 10.48 -3.18
C GLY A 13 17.85 9.50 -4.31
N VAL A 14 17.77 8.20 -4.01
CA VAL A 14 17.36 7.18 -4.96
C VAL A 14 15.85 7.19 -5.19
N ALA A 15 15.04 7.18 -4.14
CA ALA A 15 13.58 7.07 -4.24
C ALA A 15 12.92 8.26 -4.94
N LEU A 16 13.48 9.47 -4.80
CA LEU A 16 12.96 10.69 -5.41
C LEU A 16 13.35 10.86 -6.88
N MET A 17 14.13 9.94 -7.45
CA MET A 17 14.42 9.97 -8.88
C MET A 17 13.11 9.82 -9.69
N PRO A 18 12.91 10.60 -10.78
CA PRO A 18 11.67 10.56 -11.56
C PRO A 18 11.28 9.16 -12.03
N TYR A 19 12.27 8.34 -12.39
CA TYR A 19 12.07 6.94 -12.76
C TYR A 19 11.41 6.12 -11.64
N HIS A 20 11.92 6.22 -10.41
CA HIS A 20 11.37 5.50 -9.26
C HIS A 20 10.02 6.04 -8.80
N LEU A 21 9.80 7.35 -8.88
CA LEU A 21 8.50 7.98 -8.63
C LEU A 21 7.42 7.48 -9.62
N LEU A 22 7.78 7.33 -10.90
CA LEU A 22 6.87 6.76 -11.89
C LEU A 22 6.56 5.30 -11.56
N LEU A 23 7.57 4.50 -11.24
CA LEU A 23 7.40 3.09 -10.90
C LEU A 23 6.54 2.87 -9.66
N VAL A 24 6.76 3.62 -8.58
CA VAL A 24 5.94 3.50 -7.36
C VAL A 24 4.51 3.95 -7.61
N THR A 25 4.30 4.96 -8.46
CA THR A 25 2.96 5.44 -8.83
C THR A 25 2.22 4.40 -9.65
N VAL A 26 2.85 3.86 -10.70
CA VAL A 26 2.27 2.79 -11.53
C VAL A 26 1.99 1.55 -10.68
N GLY A 27 2.97 1.15 -9.86
CA GLY A 27 2.82 0.05 -8.91
C GLY A 27 1.65 0.27 -7.95
N GLY A 28 1.54 1.46 -7.36
CA GLY A 28 0.44 1.84 -6.48
C GLY A 28 -0.92 1.77 -7.16
N VAL A 29 -1.04 2.29 -8.38
CA VAL A 29 -2.29 2.23 -9.16
C VAL A 29 -2.67 0.79 -9.48
N LEU A 30 -1.73 0.00 -9.99
CA LEU A 30 -1.97 -1.42 -10.30
C LEU A 30 -2.34 -2.20 -9.04
N GLY A 31 -1.61 -1.99 -7.96
CA GLY A 31 -1.90 -2.57 -6.65
C GLY A 31 -3.31 -2.23 -6.19
N THR A 32 -3.71 -0.95 -6.28
CA THR A 32 -5.05 -0.51 -5.90
C THR A 32 -6.14 -1.16 -6.75
N ILE A 33 -5.94 -1.31 -8.07
CA ILE A 33 -6.89 -2.04 -8.93
C ILE A 33 -6.99 -3.51 -8.50
N VAL A 34 -5.85 -4.18 -8.30
CA VAL A 34 -5.83 -5.58 -7.88
C VAL A 34 -6.48 -5.76 -6.51
N GLY A 35 -6.19 -4.89 -5.55
CA GLY A 35 -6.75 -4.96 -4.21
C GLY A 35 -8.26 -4.69 -4.17
N MET A 36 -8.81 -3.95 -5.13
CA MET A 36 -10.27 -3.80 -5.24
C MET A 36 -10.99 -5.11 -5.59
N LEU A 37 -10.28 -6.10 -6.13
CA LEU A 37 -10.88 -7.38 -6.47
C LEU A 37 -11.09 -8.22 -5.20
N PRO A 38 -12.32 -8.70 -4.92
CA PRO A 38 -12.60 -9.51 -3.74
C PRO A 38 -11.78 -10.80 -3.70
N GLY A 39 -11.31 -11.18 -2.52
CA GLY A 39 -10.49 -12.37 -2.31
C GLY A 39 -9.04 -12.29 -2.82
N LEU A 40 -8.61 -11.15 -3.38
CA LEU A 40 -7.23 -10.92 -3.80
C LEU A 40 -6.52 -9.98 -2.83
N GLY A 41 -5.73 -10.59 -1.94
CA GLY A 41 -4.90 -9.85 -0.99
C GLY A 41 -3.62 -9.25 -1.61
N PRO A 42 -2.88 -8.43 -0.84
CA PRO A 42 -1.65 -7.78 -1.28
C PRO A 42 -0.56 -8.77 -1.72
N ALA A 43 -0.48 -9.92 -1.06
CA ALA A 43 0.45 -10.98 -1.42
C ALA A 43 0.23 -11.47 -2.85
N THR A 44 -1.03 -11.60 -3.28
CA THR A 44 -1.36 -12.00 -4.65
C THR A 44 -0.97 -10.92 -5.66
N GLY A 45 -1.18 -9.64 -5.32
CA GLY A 45 -0.76 -8.52 -6.17
C GLY A 45 0.75 -8.49 -6.40
N VAL A 46 1.55 -8.70 -5.36
CA VAL A 46 3.00 -8.81 -5.47
C VAL A 46 3.41 -10.03 -6.28
N ALA A 47 2.78 -11.19 -6.06
CA ALA A 47 3.08 -12.43 -6.78
C ALA A 47 2.83 -12.30 -8.29
N VAL A 48 1.74 -11.63 -8.69
CA VAL A 48 1.41 -11.39 -10.11
C VAL A 48 2.45 -10.52 -10.81
N LEU A 49 3.09 -9.58 -10.10
CA LEU A 49 4.08 -8.68 -10.67
C LEU A 49 5.52 -9.18 -10.58
N LEU A 50 5.78 -10.20 -9.75
CA LEU A 50 7.10 -10.79 -9.57
C LEU A 50 7.80 -11.13 -10.90
N PRO A 51 7.15 -11.72 -11.92
CA PRO A 51 7.79 -12.01 -13.20
C PRO A 51 8.28 -10.74 -13.92
N MET A 52 7.52 -9.64 -13.86
CA MET A 52 7.92 -8.38 -14.49
C MET A 52 9.09 -7.71 -13.77
N THR A 53 9.20 -7.91 -12.46
CA THR A 53 10.31 -7.35 -11.67
C THR A 53 11.65 -8.03 -11.92
N PHE A 54 11.70 -9.24 -12.48
CA PHE A 54 12.96 -9.92 -12.81
C PHE A 54 13.76 -9.22 -13.92
N ALA A 55 13.09 -8.45 -14.79
CA ALA A 55 13.74 -7.63 -15.79
C ALA A 55 14.23 -6.28 -15.23
N MET A 56 13.93 -5.96 -13.97
CA MET A 56 14.23 -4.68 -13.34
C MET A 56 15.45 -4.80 -12.43
N GLY A 57 16.19 -3.70 -12.23
CA GLY A 57 17.22 -3.64 -11.21
C GLY A 57 16.62 -3.82 -9.80
N PRO A 58 17.38 -4.35 -8.81
CA PRO A 58 16.84 -4.69 -7.49
C PRO A 58 16.09 -3.55 -6.79
N THR A 59 16.61 -2.33 -6.88
CA THR A 59 15.97 -1.15 -6.29
C THR A 59 14.64 -0.82 -6.96
N ALA A 60 14.61 -0.82 -8.28
CA ALA A 60 13.40 -0.53 -9.05
C ALA A 60 12.32 -1.62 -8.84
N ALA A 61 12.74 -2.88 -8.76
CA ALA A 61 11.88 -4.00 -8.43
C ALA A 61 11.22 -3.82 -7.05
N LEU A 62 12.02 -3.57 -6.00
CA LEU A 62 11.52 -3.36 -4.64
C LEU A 62 10.57 -2.18 -4.55
N ILE A 63 10.92 -1.03 -5.13
CA ILE A 63 10.07 0.17 -5.13
C ILE A 63 8.71 -0.12 -5.79
N THR A 64 8.72 -0.83 -6.92
CA THR A 64 7.49 -1.20 -7.63
C THR A 64 6.65 -2.16 -6.79
N MET A 65 7.26 -3.20 -6.22
CA MET A 65 6.58 -4.17 -5.36
C MET A 65 5.98 -3.53 -4.12
N THR A 66 6.70 -2.61 -3.47
CA THR A 66 6.20 -1.85 -2.31
C THR A 66 5.00 -0.99 -2.72
N GLY A 67 5.08 -0.29 -3.86
CA GLY A 67 3.96 0.47 -4.41
C GLY A 67 2.71 -0.39 -4.57
N VAL A 68 2.87 -1.57 -5.16
CA VAL A 68 1.78 -2.53 -5.39
C VAL A 68 1.21 -3.05 -4.08
N TYR A 69 2.07 -3.44 -3.15
CA TYR A 69 1.66 -3.98 -1.86
C TYR A 69 0.80 -2.97 -1.09
N ILE A 70 1.30 -1.73 -0.95
CA ILE A 70 0.58 -0.65 -0.26
C ILE A 70 -0.69 -0.27 -1.04
N GLY A 71 -0.60 -0.19 -2.37
CA GLY A 71 -1.74 0.05 -3.25
C GLY A 71 -2.84 -1.00 -3.06
N ALA A 72 -2.48 -2.28 -2.96
CA ALA A 72 -3.41 -3.38 -2.79
C ALA A 72 -4.03 -3.41 -1.39
N MET A 73 -3.26 -3.12 -0.33
CA MET A 73 -3.81 -2.95 1.02
C MET A 73 -4.89 -1.85 1.04
N PHE A 74 -4.62 -0.73 0.37
CA PHE A 74 -5.58 0.36 0.24
C PHE A 74 -6.74 0.06 -0.72
N GLY A 75 -6.50 -0.74 -1.76
CA GLY A 75 -7.55 -1.24 -2.67
C GLY A 75 -8.55 -2.13 -1.94
N GLY A 76 -8.06 -3.03 -1.10
CA GLY A 76 -8.86 -4.01 -0.35
C GLY A 76 -9.85 -3.39 0.62
N SER A 77 -9.56 -2.21 1.17
CA SER A 77 -10.55 -1.52 2.00
C SER A 77 -11.78 -1.10 1.21
N ARG A 78 -11.66 -0.81 -0.09
CA ARG A 78 -12.81 -0.40 -0.92
C ARG A 78 -13.81 -1.53 -1.13
N SER A 79 -13.34 -2.74 -1.45
CA SER A 79 -14.21 -3.92 -1.59
C SER A 79 -14.87 -4.31 -0.27
N SER A 80 -14.14 -4.20 0.85
CA SER A 80 -14.69 -4.34 2.20
C SER A 80 -15.77 -3.31 2.52
N ILE A 81 -15.52 -2.02 2.24
CA ILE A 81 -16.42 -0.92 2.59
C ILE A 81 -17.67 -0.92 1.69
N LEU A 82 -17.52 -1.14 0.39
CA LEU A 82 -18.63 -0.94 -0.56
C LEU A 82 -19.52 -2.17 -0.69
N ILE A 83 -18.95 -3.37 -0.63
CA ILE A 83 -19.68 -4.61 -0.93
C ILE A 83 -19.45 -5.73 0.10
N ASN A 84 -18.92 -5.40 1.28
CA ASN A 84 -18.74 -6.33 2.41
C ASN A 84 -17.95 -7.61 2.07
N THR A 85 -17.04 -7.53 1.08
CA THR A 85 -16.29 -8.71 0.64
C THR A 85 -14.79 -8.42 0.70
N PRO A 86 -14.12 -8.76 1.82
CA PRO A 86 -12.71 -8.42 2.03
C PRO A 86 -11.77 -9.24 1.13
N GLY A 87 -10.65 -8.63 0.75
CA GLY A 87 -9.59 -9.28 -0.02
C GLY A 87 -8.59 -10.07 0.84
N ASP A 88 -8.40 -9.66 2.10
CA ASP A 88 -7.52 -10.29 3.07
C ASP A 88 -8.05 -10.14 4.51
N GLY A 89 -7.32 -10.70 5.49
CA GLY A 89 -7.71 -10.61 6.90
C GLY A 89 -7.62 -9.21 7.50
N ALA A 90 -6.73 -8.34 7.00
CA ALA A 90 -6.59 -6.97 7.51
C ALA A 90 -7.76 -6.08 7.04
N ALA A 91 -8.24 -6.29 5.83
CA ALA A 91 -9.37 -5.59 5.24
C ALA A 91 -10.71 -5.99 5.87
N LEU A 92 -10.78 -7.11 6.60
CA LEU A 92 -11.99 -7.52 7.34
C LEU A 92 -12.41 -6.45 8.36
N ALA A 93 -11.47 -5.82 9.06
CA ALA A 93 -11.80 -4.79 10.05
C ALA A 93 -12.57 -3.60 9.42
N ALA A 94 -12.29 -3.28 8.15
CA ALA A 94 -12.97 -2.21 7.43
C ALA A 94 -14.46 -2.52 7.13
N THR A 95 -14.87 -3.80 7.17
CA THR A 95 -16.29 -4.15 6.94
C THR A 95 -17.16 -3.81 8.14
N PHE A 96 -16.62 -3.86 9.36
CA PHE A 96 -17.40 -3.67 10.59
C PHE A 96 -17.99 -2.27 10.71
N ASP A 97 -17.21 -1.24 10.37
CA ASP A 97 -17.67 0.15 10.42
C ASP A 97 -18.01 0.69 9.03
N GLY A 98 -17.17 0.37 8.05
CA GLY A 98 -17.23 0.93 6.70
C GLY A 98 -18.46 0.50 5.90
N TYR A 99 -18.80 -0.78 5.91
CA TYR A 99 -19.95 -1.29 5.17
C TYR A 99 -21.29 -0.75 5.73
N PRO A 100 -21.53 -0.73 7.06
CA PRO A 100 -22.70 -0.05 7.60
C PRO A 100 -22.78 1.44 7.27
N MET A 101 -21.64 2.14 7.17
CA MET A 101 -21.63 3.53 6.71
C MET A 101 -22.02 3.65 5.23
N ALA A 102 -21.49 2.78 4.37
CA ALA A 102 -21.84 2.76 2.95
C ALA A 102 -23.33 2.48 2.73
N GLN A 103 -23.91 1.52 3.47
CA GLN A 103 -25.35 1.22 3.42
C GLN A 103 -26.24 2.41 3.83
N LYS A 104 -25.73 3.32 4.68
CA LYS A 104 -26.41 4.55 5.09
C LYS A 104 -26.20 5.71 4.11
N GLY A 105 -25.68 5.44 2.90
CA GLY A 105 -25.37 6.47 1.90
C GLY A 105 -24.10 7.28 2.20
N ARG A 106 -23.31 6.88 3.20
CA ARG A 106 -22.08 7.60 3.63
C ARG A 106 -20.81 6.92 3.12
N ALA A 107 -20.87 6.33 1.92
CA ALA A 107 -19.76 5.60 1.31
C ALA A 107 -18.52 6.48 1.11
N GLU A 108 -18.71 7.70 0.62
CA GLU A 108 -17.64 8.70 0.43
C GLU A 108 -16.92 9.03 1.75
N SER A 109 -17.67 9.19 2.85
CA SER A 109 -17.10 9.45 4.17
C SER A 109 -16.29 8.24 4.66
N ALA A 110 -16.81 7.03 4.48
CA ALA A 110 -16.12 5.80 4.87
C ALA A 110 -14.81 5.61 4.11
N LEU A 111 -14.82 5.86 2.80
CA LEU A 111 -13.63 5.80 1.95
C LEU A 111 -12.60 6.87 2.34
N ALA A 112 -13.04 8.09 2.64
CA ALA A 112 -12.15 9.16 3.09
C ALA A 112 -11.49 8.84 4.43
N ILE A 113 -12.27 8.33 5.40
CA ILE A 113 -11.74 7.89 6.70
C ILE A 113 -10.71 6.79 6.50
N SER A 114 -11.00 5.78 5.67
CA SER A 114 -10.05 4.71 5.36
C SER A 114 -8.76 5.25 4.75
N ALA A 115 -8.84 6.19 3.80
CA ALA A 115 -7.65 6.77 3.17
C ALA A 115 -6.78 7.54 4.18
N ILE A 116 -7.39 8.35 5.04
CA ILE A 116 -6.68 9.12 6.07
C ILE A 116 -6.05 8.18 7.10
N ALA A 117 -6.79 7.16 7.55
CA ALA A 117 -6.29 6.17 8.49
C ALA A 117 -5.10 5.38 7.90
N SER A 118 -5.18 4.97 6.63
CA SER A 118 -4.07 4.30 5.94
C SER A 118 -2.85 5.20 5.79
N LEU A 119 -3.04 6.49 5.52
CA LEU A 119 -1.93 7.45 5.45
C LEU A 119 -1.23 7.59 6.81
N ILE A 120 -2.00 7.84 7.87
CA ILE A 120 -1.44 8.02 9.22
C ILE A 120 -0.76 6.74 9.70
N GLY A 121 -1.43 5.60 9.57
CA GLY A 121 -0.90 4.30 9.95
C GLY A 121 0.38 3.94 9.17
N GLY A 122 0.39 4.20 7.86
CA GLY A 122 1.56 3.98 7.01
C GLY A 122 2.75 4.87 7.39
N MET A 123 2.51 6.15 7.71
CA MET A 123 3.55 7.06 8.18
C MET A 123 4.12 6.64 9.54
N ILE A 124 3.26 6.26 10.48
CA ILE A 124 3.68 5.75 11.79
C ILE A 124 4.51 4.48 11.60
N ALA A 125 4.02 3.53 10.79
CA ALA A 125 4.72 2.29 10.50
C ALA A 125 6.09 2.55 9.88
N ALA A 126 6.20 3.47 8.91
CA ALA A 126 7.47 3.81 8.26
C ALA A 126 8.48 4.41 9.24
N VAL A 127 8.05 5.35 10.10
CA VAL A 127 8.93 5.96 11.11
C VAL A 127 9.37 4.94 12.14
N LEU A 128 8.43 4.15 12.67
CA LEU A 128 8.74 3.12 13.66
C LEU A 128 9.66 2.05 13.07
N MET A 129 9.41 1.55 11.86
CA MET A 129 10.31 0.60 11.19
C MET A 129 11.71 1.18 11.03
N THR A 130 11.83 2.44 10.61
CA THR A 130 13.14 3.08 10.44
C THR A 130 13.94 3.19 11.74
N LEU A 131 13.25 3.38 12.88
CA LEU A 131 13.90 3.56 14.18
C LEU A 131 14.16 2.25 14.94
N LEU A 132 13.27 1.26 14.77
CA LEU A 132 13.29 -0.02 15.49
C LEU A 132 13.96 -1.14 14.71
N ALA A 133 14.09 -1.02 13.38
CA ALA A 133 14.85 -1.98 12.61
C ALA A 133 16.34 -1.80 12.94
N GLU A 134 16.87 -2.67 13.79
CA GLU A 134 18.31 -2.84 13.93
C GLU A 134 18.86 -3.48 12.64
N PRO A 135 20.02 -3.00 12.13
CA PRO A 135 20.61 -3.48 10.88
C PRO A 135 21.07 -4.93 10.93
#